data_AF-A0A3D4DI48-F1
#
_entry.id   AF-A0A3D4DI48-F1
#
_cell.length_a   1.000
_cell.length_b   1.000
_cell.length_c   1.000
_cell.angle_alpha   90.00
_cell.angle_beta   90.00
_cell.angle_gamma   90.00
#
_symmetry.space_group_name_H-M   'P 1'
#
loop_
_entity.id
_entity.type
_entity.pdbx_description
1 polymer ?
#
loop_
_entity_poly.entity_id
_entity_poly.type
_entity_poly.pdbx_seq_one_letter_code
_entity_poly.pdbx_strand_id
1 'polypeptide(L)'
;MVKRFVSIFMVAIVLSMFCFSVIAEGPSSEAEVASSTSEDAEEIIGVGVINANNVILREGPTRETAKIASFSQGTKVDFIVGSEVENQDEYGTRIKVRVGELEGYVAKKYIFETEEDGEWYLLSTSTTKAGANTNRDININIASSYINGKILQPNEKFSFWDTVGKCTYDKGYKDATVYNNGKKTKGIGGGVCQVSTTVNMAVKSAGIKTNARQHSLPVSYASREDEATVSFGNIDFKFTNTTGKTIMLVMGAVDGSCTCEVWAKYE
;
A
#
# COMPACT_ATOMS: atom_id res chain seq x y z
N MET A 1 3.94 6.73 24.73
CA MET A 1 3.25 6.46 23.46
C MET A 1 4.12 7.03 22.36
N VAL A 2 4.60 6.21 21.42
CA VAL A 2 5.47 6.65 20.33
C VAL A 2 4.59 7.18 19.21
N LYS A 3 4.69 8.49 18.91
CA LYS A 3 4.06 9.11 17.75
C LYS A 3 5.01 8.99 16.55
N ARG A 4 4.50 8.60 15.39
CA ARG A 4 5.24 8.66 14.12
C ARG A 4 4.36 9.27 13.04
N PHE A 5 4.95 10.18 12.28
CA PHE A 5 4.47 10.49 10.95
C PHE A 5 4.88 9.33 10.05
N VAL A 6 3.94 8.43 9.75
CA VAL A 6 4.18 7.34 8.82
C VAL A 6 3.94 7.88 7.41
N SER A 7 4.97 8.47 6.80
CA SER A 7 4.93 8.75 5.38
C SER A 7 5.06 7.41 4.65
N ILE A 8 4.04 7.05 3.85
CA ILE A 8 4.06 5.82 3.03
C ILE A 8 5.12 6.01 1.94
N PHE A 9 6.38 5.71 2.28
CA PHE A 9 7.50 5.64 1.35
C PHE A 9 7.95 4.19 1.24
N MET A 10 7.77 3.61 0.06
CA MET A 10 8.54 2.45 -0.37
C MET A 10 8.87 2.63 -1.85
N VAL A 11 10.15 2.95 -2.10
CA VAL A 11 11.02 2.60 -3.24
C VAL A 11 12.04 3.73 -3.40
N ALA A 12 13.28 3.44 -2.99
CA ALA A 12 14.45 4.22 -3.35
C ALA A 12 15.00 3.70 -4.68
N ILE A 13 15.07 4.56 -5.70
CA ILE A 13 15.97 4.38 -6.86
C ILE A 13 16.59 5.75 -7.17
N VAL A 14 17.90 5.81 -6.97
CA VAL A 14 18.81 6.88 -7.39
C VAL A 14 19.10 6.70 -8.88
N LEU A 15 18.89 7.72 -9.74
CA LEU A 15 19.74 7.96 -10.92
C LEU A 15 19.51 9.33 -11.61
N SER A 16 20.58 10.12 -11.62
CA SER A 16 21.05 11.13 -12.61
C SER A 16 20.11 12.20 -13.22
N MET A 17 20.36 13.48 -12.88
CA MET A 17 20.04 14.65 -13.73
C MET A 17 21.25 15.02 -14.59
N PHE A 18 21.04 15.08 -15.92
CA PHE A 18 21.84 15.88 -16.84
C PHE A 18 21.24 17.28 -16.95
N CYS A 19 22.08 18.30 -16.86
CA CYS A 19 21.76 19.70 -17.13
C CYS A 19 21.31 19.92 -18.59
N PHE A 20 20.43 20.88 -18.85
CA PHE A 20 20.66 21.93 -19.84
C PHE A 20 19.82 23.19 -19.56
N SER A 21 20.44 24.33 -19.87
CA SER A 21 20.07 25.71 -19.54
C SER A 21 19.05 26.34 -20.50
N VAL A 22 18.16 27.15 -19.91
CA VAL A 22 17.79 28.55 -20.20
C VAL A 22 17.77 29.08 -21.66
N ILE A 23 16.71 29.86 -21.96
CA ILE A 23 16.63 31.24 -22.52
C ILE A 23 15.58 31.34 -23.64
N ALA A 24 14.54 32.19 -23.45
CA ALA A 24 14.27 33.41 -24.24
C ALA A 24 12.83 33.92 -24.09
N GLU A 25 12.71 35.25 -24.04
CA GLU A 25 11.56 36.09 -23.70
C GLU A 25 10.72 36.57 -24.92
N GLY A 26 9.40 36.75 -24.70
CA GLY A 26 8.52 37.84 -25.21
C GLY A 26 8.23 38.00 -26.73
N PRO A 27 7.32 38.91 -27.15
CA PRO A 27 6.41 39.78 -26.38
C PRO A 27 4.94 39.90 -26.90
N SER A 28 4.11 40.54 -26.05
CA SER A 28 2.96 41.44 -26.32
C SER A 28 1.71 40.96 -27.09
N SER A 29 0.55 41.01 -26.41
CA SER A 29 -0.47 42.04 -26.65
C SER A 29 -1.58 41.99 -25.59
N GLU A 30 -1.82 43.11 -24.92
CA GLU A 30 -2.89 43.32 -23.94
C GLU A 30 -4.27 43.32 -24.62
N ALA A 31 -5.23 42.65 -23.96
CA ALA A 31 -6.64 42.97 -24.03
C ALA A 31 -7.26 42.67 -22.66
N GLU A 32 -7.36 43.69 -21.81
CA GLU A 32 -8.25 43.68 -20.65
C GLU A 32 -9.69 43.93 -21.11
N VAL A 33 -10.65 43.07 -20.76
CA VAL A 33 -12.01 43.49 -20.33
C VAL A 33 -12.62 42.42 -19.41
N ALA A 34 -13.15 42.91 -18.28
CA ALA A 34 -14.17 42.34 -17.40
C ALA A 34 -13.77 41.20 -16.44
N SER A 35 -13.29 41.66 -15.28
CA SER A 35 -13.65 41.11 -13.97
C SER A 35 -15.13 40.70 -13.91
N SER A 36 -15.36 39.39 -13.81
CA SER A 36 -16.47 38.85 -13.04
C SER A 36 -15.87 38.11 -11.85
N THR A 37 -15.93 38.75 -10.69
CA THR A 37 -15.74 38.11 -9.40
C THR A 37 -16.74 36.98 -9.26
N SER A 38 -16.35 35.75 -9.58
CA SER A 38 -17.00 34.56 -9.05
C SER A 38 -16.35 34.29 -7.71
N GLU A 39 -17.14 34.45 -6.65
CA GLU A 39 -16.83 34.08 -5.28
C GLU A 39 -16.02 32.78 -5.23
N ASP A 40 -14.86 32.81 -4.57
CA ASP A 40 -14.00 31.65 -4.37
C ASP A 40 -14.79 30.56 -3.63
N ALA A 41 -15.41 29.65 -4.38
CA ALA A 41 -15.83 28.38 -3.83
C ALA A 41 -14.55 27.70 -3.34
N GLU A 42 -14.41 27.51 -2.02
CA GLU A 42 -13.29 26.77 -1.44
C GLU A 42 -13.16 25.43 -2.18
N GLU A 43 -12.10 25.28 -2.97
CA GLU A 43 -11.83 24.03 -3.67
C GLU A 43 -11.59 22.95 -2.63
N ILE A 44 -12.50 21.97 -2.56
CA ILE A 44 -12.32 20.82 -1.68
C ILE A 44 -11.22 19.95 -2.30
N ILE A 45 -10.09 19.85 -1.61
CA ILE A 45 -8.94 19.05 -2.05
C ILE A 45 -8.99 17.67 -1.38
N GLY A 46 -9.04 16.62 -2.19
CA GLY A 46 -8.77 15.25 -1.76
C GLY A 46 -7.31 14.88 -2.00
N VAL A 47 -6.77 13.93 -1.23
CA VAL A 47 -5.40 13.42 -1.44
C VAL A 47 -5.49 12.01 -2.01
N GLY A 48 -4.54 11.60 -2.84
CA GLY A 48 -4.50 10.27 -3.41
C GLY A 48 -3.13 9.84 -3.87
N VAL A 49 -3.05 8.62 -4.41
CA VAL A 49 -1.87 8.08 -5.05
C VAL A 49 -2.20 7.53 -6.44
N ILE A 50 -1.25 7.66 -7.36
CA ILE A 50 -1.33 7.06 -8.69
C ILE A 50 -1.18 5.54 -8.58
N ASN A 51 -2.13 4.79 -9.13
CA ASN A 51 -2.12 3.32 -9.12
C ASN A 51 -1.79 2.69 -10.50
N ALA A 52 -1.00 3.38 -11.33
CA ALA A 52 -0.56 2.88 -12.64
C ALA A 52 0.83 3.41 -13.04
N ASN A 53 1.59 2.64 -13.82
CA ASN A 53 3.01 2.91 -14.08
C ASN A 53 3.31 4.08 -15.03
N ASN A 54 2.33 4.60 -15.77
CA ASN A 54 2.52 5.72 -16.69
C ASN A 54 1.21 6.49 -16.91
N VAL A 55 0.83 7.33 -15.95
CA VAL A 55 -0.35 8.18 -16.04
C VAL A 55 0.02 9.53 -16.63
N ILE A 56 -0.64 9.91 -17.72
CA ILE A 56 -0.37 11.18 -18.40
C ILE A 56 -1.18 12.30 -17.76
N LEU A 57 -0.50 13.34 -17.30
CA LEU A 57 -1.10 14.62 -16.93
C LEU A 57 -1.31 15.45 -18.18
N ARG A 58 -2.54 15.94 -18.39
CA ARG A 58 -2.89 16.79 -19.52
C ARG A 58 -3.38 18.16 -19.09
N GLU A 59 -3.21 19.14 -19.96
CA GLU A 59 -3.66 20.52 -19.72
C GLU A 59 -5.18 20.63 -19.57
N GLY A 60 -5.93 19.77 -20.25
CA GLY A 60 -7.39 19.74 -20.16
C GLY A 60 -7.98 18.34 -20.12
N PRO A 61 -9.31 18.22 -19.94
CA PRO A 61 -9.99 16.96 -19.62
C PRO A 61 -10.14 15.99 -20.79
N THR A 62 -9.68 16.33 -22.01
CA THR A 62 -9.82 15.50 -23.23
C THR A 62 -8.47 14.95 -23.71
N ARG A 63 -8.43 13.92 -24.58
CA ARG A 63 -7.14 13.33 -25.06
C ARG A 63 -6.34 14.27 -25.96
N GLU A 64 -7.02 15.26 -26.53
CA GLU A 64 -6.50 16.17 -27.55
C GLU A 64 -5.65 17.29 -26.93
N THR A 65 -5.80 17.53 -25.63
CA THR A 65 -5.05 18.56 -24.90
C THR A 65 -3.60 18.14 -24.70
N ALA A 66 -2.71 19.13 -24.60
CA ALA A 66 -1.28 18.90 -24.50
C ALA A 66 -0.93 18.04 -23.27
N LYS A 67 0.08 17.17 -23.45
CA LYS A 67 0.69 16.44 -22.34
C LYS A 67 1.58 17.42 -21.56
N ILE A 68 1.35 17.51 -20.26
CA ILE A 68 2.20 18.26 -19.33
C ILE A 68 3.30 17.35 -18.80
N ALA A 69 2.93 16.19 -18.24
CA ALA A 69 3.84 15.27 -17.57
C ALA A 69 3.36 13.82 -17.63
N SER A 70 4.18 12.91 -17.10
CA SER A 70 3.83 11.51 -16.84
C SER A 70 4.21 11.16 -15.41
N PHE A 71 3.35 10.41 -14.72
CA PHE A 71 3.58 9.96 -13.35
C PHE A 71 3.59 8.43 -13.26
N SER A 72 4.41 7.91 -12.34
CA SER A 72 4.53 6.49 -12.06
C SER A 72 3.59 6.07 -10.93
N GLN A 73 3.44 4.75 -10.74
CA GLN A 73 2.71 4.21 -9.61
C GLN A 73 3.33 4.71 -8.29
N GLY A 74 2.49 5.07 -7.32
CA GLY A 74 2.89 5.58 -6.01
C GLY A 74 3.09 7.10 -5.93
N THR A 75 3.00 7.84 -7.05
CA THR A 75 3.06 9.31 -7.01
C THR A 75 1.88 9.86 -6.21
N LYS A 76 2.17 10.65 -5.16
CA LYS A 76 1.16 11.38 -4.39
C LYS A 76 0.57 12.50 -5.25
N VAL A 77 -0.74 12.65 -5.20
CA VAL A 77 -1.48 13.67 -5.94
C VAL A 77 -2.54 14.28 -5.05
N ASP A 78 -2.73 15.57 -5.16
CA ASP A 78 -3.91 16.24 -4.64
C ASP A 78 -4.92 16.31 -5.78
N PHE A 79 -6.19 15.99 -5.56
CA PHE A 79 -7.24 16.07 -6.57
C PHE A 79 -8.35 17.01 -6.12
N ILE A 80 -8.89 17.77 -7.07
CA ILE A 80 -9.95 18.75 -6.78
C ILE A 80 -11.28 18.01 -6.86
N VAL A 81 -11.94 17.85 -5.72
CA VAL A 81 -13.24 17.16 -5.61
C VAL A 81 -14.29 17.97 -6.37
N GLY A 82 -15.09 17.31 -7.23
CA GLY A 82 -16.08 17.98 -8.06
C GLY A 82 -15.55 18.46 -9.42
N SER A 83 -14.25 18.30 -9.69
CA SER A 83 -13.64 18.62 -11.00
C SER A 83 -13.80 17.52 -12.04
N GLU A 84 -14.61 16.50 -11.77
CA GLU A 84 -14.78 15.36 -12.65
C GLU A 84 -15.42 15.72 -14.00
N VAL A 85 -14.77 15.29 -15.08
CA VAL A 85 -15.28 15.41 -16.44
C VAL A 85 -15.41 14.03 -17.05
N GLU A 86 -16.63 13.63 -17.37
CA GLU A 86 -16.92 12.37 -18.06
C GLU A 86 -16.47 12.44 -19.52
N ASN A 87 -15.79 11.40 -19.99
CA ASN A 87 -15.43 11.24 -21.40
C ASN A 87 -15.94 9.89 -21.92
N GLN A 88 -16.22 9.84 -23.22
CA GLN A 88 -16.62 8.61 -23.93
C GLN A 88 -15.41 7.76 -24.38
N ASP A 89 -14.18 8.17 -24.03
CA ASP A 89 -12.97 7.44 -24.39
C ASP A 89 -12.69 6.25 -23.45
N GLU A 90 -11.70 5.41 -23.79
CA GLU A 90 -11.31 4.23 -22.99
C GLU A 90 -10.80 4.55 -21.56
N TYR A 91 -10.51 5.82 -21.27
CA TYR A 91 -10.02 6.28 -19.97
C TYR A 91 -11.13 6.81 -19.07
N GLY A 92 -12.29 7.15 -19.64
CA GLY A 92 -13.51 7.52 -18.93
C GLY A 92 -13.36 8.85 -18.20
N THR A 93 -13.92 8.93 -17.00
CA THR A 93 -13.90 10.13 -16.16
C THR A 93 -12.47 10.60 -15.88
N ARG A 94 -12.25 11.90 -16.03
CA ARG A 94 -11.01 12.57 -15.63
C ARG A 94 -11.26 13.50 -14.48
N ILE A 95 -10.22 13.69 -13.69
CA ILE A 95 -10.25 14.54 -12.51
C ILE A 95 -9.03 15.45 -12.55
N LYS A 96 -9.21 16.67 -12.08
CA LYS A 96 -8.14 17.67 -11.98
C LYS A 96 -7.27 17.33 -10.77
N VAL A 97 -5.95 17.33 -10.97
CA VAL A 97 -4.95 16.97 -9.96
C VAL A 97 -3.81 17.96 -9.93
N ARG A 98 -3.17 18.07 -8.76
CA ARG A 98 -1.95 18.82 -8.49
C ARG A 98 -0.85 17.85 -8.04
N VAL A 99 0.33 18.02 -8.62
CA VAL A 99 1.55 17.28 -8.24
C VAL A 99 2.71 18.27 -8.17
N GLY A 100 3.05 18.72 -6.96
CA GLY A 100 3.96 19.85 -6.78
C GLY A 100 3.36 21.12 -7.38
N GLU A 101 4.10 21.76 -8.30
CA GLU A 101 3.65 22.96 -9.02
C GLU A 101 2.85 22.65 -10.29
N LEU A 102 2.73 21.37 -10.67
CA LEU A 102 2.02 20.96 -11.88
C LEU A 102 0.55 20.73 -11.59
N GLU A 103 -0.32 21.33 -12.42
CA GLU A 103 -1.77 21.15 -12.37
C GLU A 103 -2.29 20.66 -13.73
N GLY A 104 -3.24 19.73 -13.73
CA GLY A 104 -3.85 19.24 -14.95
C GLY A 104 -4.84 18.10 -14.71
N TYR A 105 -5.23 17.39 -15.76
CA TYR A 105 -6.21 16.30 -15.71
C TYR A 105 -5.56 14.95 -15.92
N VAL A 106 -5.99 13.98 -15.12
CA VAL A 106 -5.66 12.55 -15.26
C VAL A 106 -6.94 11.72 -15.26
N ALA A 107 -6.87 10.49 -15.74
CA ALA A 107 -8.02 9.59 -15.65
C ALA A 107 -8.27 9.17 -14.19
N LYS A 108 -9.48 9.42 -13.68
CA LYS A 108 -9.88 9.20 -12.28
C LYS A 108 -9.66 7.75 -11.85
N LYS A 109 -9.85 6.79 -12.77
CA LYS A 109 -9.60 5.35 -12.51
C LYS A 109 -8.16 5.02 -12.06
N TYR A 110 -7.20 5.93 -12.27
CA TYR A 110 -5.83 5.77 -11.80
C TYR A 110 -5.52 6.51 -10.49
N ILE A 111 -6.46 7.28 -9.96
CA ILE A 111 -6.35 7.91 -8.65
C ILE A 111 -6.96 6.98 -7.62
N PHE A 112 -6.14 6.55 -6.66
CA PHE A 112 -6.61 5.90 -5.46
C PHE A 112 -6.66 6.94 -4.35
N GLU A 113 -7.87 7.30 -3.93
CA GLU A 113 -8.07 8.28 -2.88
C GLU A 113 -7.47 7.77 -1.56
N THR A 114 -6.76 8.65 -0.87
CA THR A 114 -6.16 8.43 0.44
C THR A 114 -6.63 9.54 1.35
N GLU A 115 -7.07 9.22 2.56
CA GLU A 115 -7.23 10.26 3.56
C GLU A 115 -5.85 10.82 3.91
N GLU A 116 -5.76 12.14 4.03
CA GLU A 116 -4.61 12.94 4.47
C GLU A 116 -3.82 12.24 5.60
N ASP A 117 -2.48 12.39 5.62
CA ASP A 117 -1.54 11.81 6.58
C ASP A 117 -1.97 12.09 8.04
N GLY A 118 -2.89 11.29 8.58
CA GLY A 118 -3.32 11.41 9.96
C GLY A 118 -2.18 11.05 10.91
N GLU A 119 -2.17 11.63 12.12
CA GLU A 119 -1.25 11.11 13.13
C GLU A 119 -1.58 9.63 13.40
N TRP A 120 -0.56 8.78 13.52
CA TRP A 120 -0.70 7.38 13.90
C TRP A 120 0.03 7.11 15.22
N TYR A 121 -0.52 6.21 16.04
CA TYR A 121 0.18 5.67 17.21
C TYR A 121 0.29 4.15 17.15
N LEU A 122 1.40 3.65 17.68
CA LEU A 122 1.65 2.22 17.76
C LEU A 122 0.71 1.59 18.80
N LEU A 123 -0.16 0.69 18.34
CA LEU A 123 -1.09 -0.07 19.18
C LEU A 123 -0.42 -1.33 19.73
N SER A 124 0.30 -2.06 18.87
CA SER A 124 1.05 -3.25 19.25
C SER A 124 2.17 -3.55 18.26
N THR A 125 3.12 -4.38 18.67
CA THR A 125 4.17 -4.91 17.81
C THR A 125 4.48 -6.35 18.21
N SER A 126 4.90 -7.16 17.25
CA SER A 126 5.38 -8.52 17.50
C SER A 126 6.43 -8.91 16.47
N THR A 127 7.41 -9.68 16.92
CA THR A 127 8.47 -10.21 16.07
C THR A 127 8.58 -11.71 16.26
N THR A 128 8.65 -12.45 15.17
CA THR A 128 9.02 -13.88 15.17
C THR A 128 10.40 -14.03 14.55
N LYS A 129 11.17 -15.02 15.02
CA LYS A 129 12.49 -15.31 14.49
C LYS A 129 12.67 -16.79 14.22
N ALA A 130 13.14 -17.12 13.03
CA ALA A 130 13.58 -18.46 12.66
C ALA A 130 15.02 -18.39 12.11
N GLY A 131 15.64 -19.56 11.91
CA GLY A 131 16.95 -19.62 11.27
C GLY A 131 16.92 -19.01 9.87
N ALA A 132 17.86 -18.10 9.59
CA ALA A 132 18.00 -17.46 8.28
C ALA A 132 18.26 -18.51 7.20
N ASN A 133 17.59 -18.34 6.06
CA ASN A 133 17.74 -19.18 4.89
C ASN A 133 17.29 -18.39 3.66
N THR A 134 18.18 -18.23 2.69
CA THR A 134 17.98 -17.32 1.55
C THR A 134 16.61 -17.47 0.86
N ASN A 135 16.21 -18.70 0.49
CA ASN A 135 14.93 -18.91 -0.20
C ASN A 135 13.72 -18.61 0.70
N ARG A 136 13.81 -19.01 1.97
CA ARG A 136 12.76 -18.78 2.96
C ARG A 136 12.60 -17.29 3.25
N ASP A 137 13.71 -16.57 3.37
CA ASP A 137 13.73 -15.14 3.66
C ASP A 137 13.21 -14.34 2.47
N ILE A 138 13.51 -14.76 1.23
CA ILE A 138 12.87 -14.22 0.03
C ILE A 138 11.35 -14.40 0.09
N ASN A 139 10.86 -15.60 0.40
CA ASN A 139 9.42 -15.88 0.49
C ASN A 139 8.72 -15.03 1.55
N ILE A 140 9.34 -14.87 2.72
CA ILE A 140 8.83 -14.05 3.82
C ILE A 140 8.78 -12.58 3.40
N ASN A 141 9.84 -12.07 2.78
CA ASN A 141 9.87 -10.70 2.28
C ASN A 141 8.75 -10.43 1.25
N ILE A 142 8.56 -11.33 0.29
CA ILE A 142 7.51 -11.21 -0.72
C ILE A 142 6.12 -11.23 -0.05
N ALA A 143 5.85 -12.18 0.85
CA ALA A 143 4.54 -12.23 1.51
C ALA A 143 4.29 -11.03 2.44
N SER A 144 5.32 -10.58 3.17
CA SER A 144 5.25 -9.41 4.04
C SER A 144 5.02 -8.12 3.25
N SER A 145 5.58 -7.97 2.04
CA SER A 145 5.39 -6.75 1.24
C SER A 145 3.96 -6.56 0.75
N TYR A 146 3.20 -7.64 0.51
CA TYR A 146 1.77 -7.55 0.18
C TYR A 146 0.90 -7.13 1.36
N ILE A 147 1.35 -7.37 2.60
CA ILE A 147 0.63 -6.99 3.82
C ILE A 147 1.07 -5.60 4.31
N ASN A 148 2.31 -5.21 4.04
CA ASN A 148 2.88 -3.95 4.48
C ASN A 148 2.05 -2.76 4.00
N GLY A 149 1.62 -1.90 4.92
CA GLY A 149 0.78 -0.74 4.64
C GLY A 149 -0.70 -1.07 4.48
N LYS A 150 -1.15 -2.31 4.75
CA LYS A 150 -2.58 -2.65 4.67
C LYS A 150 -3.35 -1.89 5.73
N ILE A 151 -4.22 -0.98 5.27
CA ILE A 151 -5.19 -0.26 6.09
C ILE A 151 -6.47 -1.09 6.20
N LEU A 152 -7.06 -1.12 7.40
CA LEU A 152 -8.33 -1.76 7.70
C LEU A 152 -9.23 -0.78 8.44
N GLN A 153 -10.38 -0.46 7.87
CA GLN A 153 -11.39 0.35 8.54
C GLN A 153 -12.04 -0.42 9.70
N PRO A 154 -12.72 0.27 10.65
CA PRO A 154 -13.51 -0.42 11.66
C PRO A 154 -14.48 -1.42 11.01
N ASN A 155 -14.50 -2.65 11.53
CA ASN A 155 -15.27 -3.78 11.04
C ASN A 155 -14.84 -4.38 9.67
N GLU A 156 -13.77 -3.85 9.05
CA GLU A 156 -13.20 -4.48 7.84
C GLU A 156 -12.52 -5.82 8.19
N LYS A 157 -12.63 -6.78 7.28
CA LYS A 157 -12.02 -8.11 7.42
C LYS A 157 -10.67 -8.17 6.73
N PHE A 158 -9.71 -8.72 7.43
CA PHE A 158 -8.46 -9.19 6.83
C PHE A 158 -8.58 -10.67 6.46
N SER A 159 -8.09 -11.03 5.29
CA SER A 159 -7.75 -12.40 4.90
C SER A 159 -6.31 -12.44 4.42
N PHE A 160 -5.56 -13.44 4.88
CA PHE A 160 -4.18 -13.63 4.47
C PHE A 160 -4.11 -13.96 2.99
N TRP A 161 -4.93 -14.91 2.50
CA TRP A 161 -4.86 -15.32 1.10
C TRP A 161 -5.53 -14.34 0.13
N ASP A 162 -6.49 -13.52 0.57
CA ASP A 162 -7.02 -12.43 -0.26
C ASP A 162 -5.97 -11.32 -0.41
N THR A 163 -5.14 -11.08 0.62
CA THR A 163 -4.08 -10.07 0.60
C THR A 163 -2.82 -10.55 -0.14
N VAL A 164 -2.29 -11.72 0.21
CA VAL A 164 -1.01 -12.23 -0.32
C VAL A 164 -1.21 -12.98 -1.65
N GLY A 165 -2.35 -13.63 -1.82
CA GLY A 165 -2.64 -14.52 -2.94
C GLY A 165 -1.80 -15.80 -2.93
N LYS A 166 -2.03 -16.65 -3.93
CA LYS A 166 -1.27 -17.89 -4.13
C LYS A 166 0.22 -17.60 -4.32
N CYS A 167 1.08 -18.38 -3.67
CA CYS A 167 2.52 -18.39 -3.93
C CYS A 167 2.81 -19.04 -5.29
N THR A 168 3.48 -18.33 -6.18
CA THR A 168 3.87 -18.81 -7.53
C THR A 168 5.30 -18.41 -7.86
N TYR A 169 5.97 -19.16 -8.73
CA TYR A 169 7.34 -18.84 -9.14
C TYR A 169 7.41 -17.49 -9.88
N ASP A 170 6.36 -17.13 -10.63
CA ASP A 170 6.23 -15.85 -11.34
C ASP A 170 6.19 -14.64 -10.40
N LYS A 171 5.61 -14.82 -9.20
CA LYS A 171 5.65 -13.83 -8.11
C LYS A 171 6.99 -13.79 -7.38
N GLY A 172 7.97 -14.59 -7.81
CA GLY A 172 9.32 -14.65 -7.25
C GLY A 172 9.50 -15.63 -6.09
N TYR A 173 8.45 -16.34 -5.66
CA TYR A 173 8.56 -17.33 -4.58
C TYR A 173 9.51 -18.46 -4.96
N LYS A 174 10.21 -18.99 -3.95
CA LYS A 174 11.21 -20.04 -4.05
C LYS A 174 10.80 -21.26 -3.24
N ASP A 175 11.38 -22.41 -3.59
CA ASP A 175 11.23 -23.61 -2.78
C ASP A 175 12.01 -23.49 -1.48
N ALA A 176 11.31 -23.71 -0.37
CA ALA A 176 11.88 -23.74 0.97
C ALA A 176 11.16 -24.82 1.81
N THR A 177 11.61 -25.03 3.04
CA THR A 177 10.99 -26.03 3.92
C THR A 177 9.53 -25.68 4.20
N VAL A 178 8.64 -26.63 3.93
CA VAL A 178 7.22 -26.61 4.28
C VAL A 178 6.90 -27.82 5.16
N TYR A 179 5.87 -27.67 5.99
CA TYR A 179 5.33 -28.76 6.80
C TYR A 179 4.05 -29.28 6.15
N ASN A 180 4.03 -30.55 5.76
CA ASN A 180 2.87 -31.19 5.16
C ASN A 180 2.65 -32.55 5.81
N ASN A 181 1.45 -32.78 6.36
CA ASN A 181 1.04 -34.04 7.00
C ASN A 181 2.08 -34.59 7.99
N GLY A 182 2.62 -33.73 8.87
CA GLY A 182 3.61 -34.13 9.86
C GLY A 182 5.01 -34.41 9.32
N LYS A 183 5.31 -34.06 8.06
CA LYS A 183 6.65 -34.21 7.46
C LYS A 183 7.20 -32.87 6.97
N LYS A 184 8.52 -32.72 7.09
CA LYS A 184 9.28 -31.63 6.44
C LYS A 184 9.54 -32.02 4.99
N THR A 185 9.12 -31.19 4.05
CA THR A 185 9.44 -31.33 2.63
C THR A 185 9.84 -29.98 2.04
N LYS A 186 10.32 -29.93 0.80
CA LYS A 186 10.49 -28.68 0.06
C LYS A 186 9.21 -28.36 -0.69
N GLY A 187 8.81 -27.10 -0.67
CA GLY A 187 7.68 -26.61 -1.42
C GLY A 187 7.75 -25.10 -1.61
N ILE A 188 7.03 -24.63 -2.62
CA ILE A 188 6.95 -23.22 -2.94
C ILE A 188 6.36 -22.42 -1.78
N GLY A 189 6.94 -21.25 -1.49
CA GLY A 189 6.45 -20.36 -0.43
C GLY A 189 6.73 -20.87 0.98
N GLY A 190 7.66 -21.82 1.17
CA GLY A 190 8.09 -22.20 2.51
C GLY A 190 8.55 -20.98 3.32
N GLY A 191 7.99 -20.82 4.52
CA GLY A 191 8.21 -19.66 5.38
C GLY A 191 7.00 -18.75 5.57
N VAL A 192 6.02 -18.73 4.66
CA VAL A 192 4.88 -17.78 4.74
C VAL A 192 4.00 -17.94 5.99
N CYS A 193 3.96 -19.12 6.61
CA CYS A 193 3.28 -19.28 7.90
C CYS A 193 3.93 -18.49 9.05
N GLN A 194 5.21 -18.13 8.94
CA GLN A 194 5.82 -17.22 9.92
C GLN A 194 5.20 -15.83 9.80
N VAL A 195 4.88 -15.38 8.59
CA VAL A 195 4.25 -14.07 8.34
C VAL A 195 2.87 -14.03 8.98
N SER A 196 2.00 -15.01 8.71
CA SER A 196 0.67 -15.10 9.32
C SER A 196 0.73 -15.20 10.84
N THR A 197 1.65 -16.00 11.40
CA THR A 197 1.86 -16.07 12.85
C THR A 197 2.30 -14.73 13.44
N THR A 198 3.19 -13.99 12.76
CA THR A 198 3.64 -12.66 13.23
C THR A 198 2.48 -11.66 13.25
N VAL A 199 1.65 -11.65 12.20
CA VAL A 199 0.44 -10.82 12.16
C VAL A 199 -0.52 -11.24 13.28
N ASN A 200 -0.74 -12.54 13.48
CA ASN A 200 -1.61 -13.04 14.55
C ASN A 200 -1.17 -12.59 15.95
N MET A 201 0.12 -12.68 16.25
CA MET A 201 0.67 -12.19 17.52
C MET A 201 0.41 -10.69 17.70
N ALA A 202 0.74 -9.89 16.69
CA ALA A 202 0.57 -8.44 16.76
C ALA A 202 -0.90 -8.04 16.96
N VAL A 203 -1.83 -8.62 16.19
CA VAL A 203 -3.26 -8.29 16.31
C VAL A 203 -3.89 -8.83 17.61
N LYS A 204 -3.47 -10.01 18.09
CA LYS A 204 -3.88 -10.51 19.43
C LYS A 204 -3.43 -9.55 20.53
N SER A 205 -2.19 -9.06 20.47
CA SER A 205 -1.68 -8.05 21.42
C SER A 205 -2.42 -6.72 21.33
N ALA A 206 -3.00 -6.40 20.16
CA ALA A 206 -3.90 -5.26 19.98
C ALA A 206 -5.35 -5.52 20.47
N GLY A 207 -5.62 -6.68 21.07
CA GLY A 207 -6.95 -7.06 21.57
C GLY A 207 -7.91 -7.60 20.50
N ILE A 208 -7.43 -7.86 19.29
CA ILE A 208 -8.24 -8.38 18.18
C ILE A 208 -8.30 -9.91 18.25
N LYS A 209 -9.51 -10.47 18.21
CA LYS A 209 -9.72 -11.92 18.11
C LYS A 209 -9.53 -12.40 16.67
N THR A 210 -8.95 -13.58 16.51
CA THR A 210 -8.64 -14.16 15.20
C THR A 210 -9.20 -15.58 15.07
N ASN A 211 -9.22 -16.11 13.84
CA ASN A 211 -9.56 -17.52 13.57
C ASN A 211 -8.32 -18.44 13.56
N ALA A 212 -7.20 -18.00 14.12
CA ALA A 212 -5.91 -18.68 13.98
C ALA A 212 -5.98 -20.16 14.40
N ARG A 213 -5.25 -20.99 13.66
CA ARG A 213 -5.14 -22.43 13.91
C ARG A 213 -3.69 -22.82 14.06
N GLN A 214 -3.42 -23.71 15.00
CA GLN A 214 -2.09 -24.26 15.21
C GLN A 214 -1.67 -25.14 14.04
N HIS A 215 -0.37 -25.25 13.82
CA HIS A 215 0.25 -26.17 12.87
C HIS A 215 0.07 -27.61 13.35
N SER A 216 0.18 -28.55 12.41
CA SER A 216 0.21 -29.98 12.74
C SER A 216 1.42 -30.38 13.58
N LEU A 217 2.52 -29.63 13.46
CA LEU A 217 3.75 -29.80 14.23
C LEU A 217 4.17 -28.46 14.85
N PRO A 218 4.75 -28.45 16.06
CA PRO A 218 5.28 -27.23 16.65
C PRO A 218 6.32 -26.57 15.74
N VAL A 219 6.28 -25.24 15.69
CA VAL A 219 7.27 -24.42 14.98
C VAL A 219 8.24 -23.78 15.97
N SER A 220 9.47 -23.51 15.53
CA SER A 220 10.51 -22.98 16.42
C SER A 220 10.38 -21.48 16.72
N TYR A 221 9.52 -20.77 15.98
CA TYR A 221 9.47 -19.30 15.97
C TYR A 221 8.27 -18.71 16.73
N ALA A 222 7.42 -19.55 17.33
CA ALA A 222 6.26 -19.11 18.11
C ALA A 222 5.78 -20.20 19.09
N SER A 223 5.04 -19.78 20.12
CA SER A 223 4.32 -20.68 21.03
C SER A 223 3.11 -21.32 20.32
N ARG A 224 2.56 -22.40 20.89
CA ARG A 224 1.38 -23.07 20.33
C ARG A 224 0.15 -22.15 20.30
N GLU A 225 -0.07 -21.28 21.28
CA GLU A 225 -1.23 -20.37 21.27
C GLU A 225 -1.12 -19.21 20.26
N ASP A 226 0.06 -18.97 19.71
CA ASP A 226 0.33 -17.85 18.80
C ASP A 226 0.40 -18.26 17.33
N GLU A 227 0.52 -19.55 17.05
CA GLU A 227 0.58 -20.08 15.70
C GLU A 227 -0.68 -19.73 14.87
N ALA A 228 -0.47 -19.23 13.66
CA ALA A 228 -1.51 -19.05 12.65
C ALA A 228 -1.10 -19.75 11.34
N THR A 229 -1.52 -21.00 11.19
CA THR A 229 -1.26 -21.82 10.00
C THR A 229 -2.06 -21.29 8.82
N VAL A 230 -1.43 -21.26 7.65
CA VAL A 230 -2.08 -20.95 6.38
C VAL A 230 -1.74 -22.01 5.33
N SER A 231 -2.71 -22.34 4.49
CA SER A 231 -2.56 -23.26 3.36
C SER A 231 -3.52 -22.81 2.26
N PHE A 232 -2.98 -22.39 1.12
CA PHE A 232 -3.78 -21.82 0.04
C PHE A 232 -4.87 -22.81 -0.42
N GLY A 233 -6.12 -22.35 -0.46
CA GLY A 233 -7.28 -23.17 -0.83
C GLY A 233 -7.86 -24.06 0.29
N ASN A 234 -7.24 -24.10 1.48
CA ASN A 234 -7.70 -24.94 2.60
C ASN A 234 -7.81 -24.17 3.93
N ILE A 235 -6.73 -23.52 4.36
CA ILE A 235 -6.67 -22.81 5.64
C ILE A 235 -6.29 -21.36 5.38
N ASP A 236 -7.18 -20.45 5.76
CA ASP A 236 -6.97 -19.01 5.64
C ASP A 236 -7.04 -18.32 7.00
N PHE A 237 -6.02 -17.54 7.31
CA PHE A 237 -5.94 -16.75 8.53
C PHE A 237 -6.69 -15.44 8.31
N LYS A 238 -7.68 -15.19 9.16
CA LYS A 238 -8.61 -14.07 9.07
C LYS A 238 -8.83 -13.44 10.45
N PHE A 239 -9.08 -12.14 10.44
CA PHE A 239 -9.61 -11.41 11.57
C PHE A 239 -10.48 -10.26 11.09
N THR A 240 -11.24 -9.65 12.00
CA THR A 240 -12.01 -8.44 11.75
C THR A 240 -11.43 -7.33 12.60
N ASN A 241 -11.24 -6.13 12.06
CA ASN A 241 -10.80 -4.99 12.86
C ASN A 241 -11.91 -4.56 13.83
N THR A 242 -11.83 -5.03 15.07
CA THR A 242 -12.79 -4.73 16.15
C THR A 242 -12.33 -3.59 17.06
N THR A 243 -11.29 -2.84 16.67
CA THR A 243 -10.70 -1.80 17.54
C THR A 243 -11.54 -0.53 17.64
N GLY A 244 -12.52 -0.35 16.74
CA GLY A 244 -13.27 0.88 16.59
C GLY A 244 -12.51 1.99 15.85
N LYS A 245 -11.23 1.78 15.51
CA LYS A 245 -10.37 2.75 14.82
C LYS A 245 -9.90 2.21 13.48
N THR A 246 -9.51 3.08 12.56
CA THR A 246 -8.74 2.69 11.37
C THR A 246 -7.37 2.21 11.82
N ILE A 247 -6.99 1.00 11.41
CA ILE A 247 -5.67 0.43 11.72
C ILE A 247 -4.85 0.21 10.46
N MET A 248 -3.52 0.21 10.60
CA MET A 248 -2.56 -0.12 9.56
C MET A 248 -1.61 -1.21 10.04
N LEU A 249 -1.40 -2.23 9.19
CA LEU A 249 -0.40 -3.25 9.41
C LEU A 249 0.92 -2.84 8.73
N VAL A 250 1.99 -2.69 9.50
CA VAL A 250 3.33 -2.39 8.97
C VAL A 250 4.22 -3.60 9.18
N MET A 251 4.80 -4.09 8.09
CA MET A 251 5.60 -5.31 8.07
C MET A 251 7.06 -5.00 7.80
N GLY A 252 7.95 -5.70 8.51
CA GLY A 252 9.38 -5.72 8.23
C GLY A 252 9.91 -7.15 8.27
N ALA A 253 10.79 -7.51 7.35
CA ALA A 253 11.44 -8.81 7.36
C ALA A 253 12.92 -8.70 6.98
N VAL A 254 13.79 -9.30 7.79
CA VAL A 254 15.24 -9.30 7.59
C VAL A 254 15.85 -10.50 8.30
N ASP A 255 16.74 -11.24 7.64
CA ASP A 255 17.56 -12.32 8.22
C ASP A 255 16.79 -13.32 9.10
N GLY A 256 15.71 -13.89 8.57
CA GLY A 256 14.85 -14.85 9.29
C GLY A 256 13.94 -14.24 10.36
N SER A 257 14.04 -12.94 10.60
CA SER A 257 13.14 -12.16 11.45
C SER A 257 11.98 -11.60 10.64
N CYS A 258 10.78 -11.63 11.21
CA CYS A 258 9.58 -10.99 10.67
C CYS A 258 8.92 -10.21 11.80
N THR A 259 8.66 -8.92 11.59
CA THR A 259 8.00 -8.01 12.52
C THR A 259 6.71 -7.51 11.91
N CYS A 260 5.65 -7.45 12.72
CA CYS A 260 4.40 -6.77 12.40
C CYS A 260 4.14 -5.74 13.48
N GLU A 261 3.88 -4.51 13.06
CA GLU A 261 3.37 -3.42 13.89
C GLU A 261 1.91 -3.17 13.51
N VAL A 262 1.06 -2.95 14.52
CA VAL A 262 -0.31 -2.48 14.32
C VAL A 262 -0.34 -1.02 14.76
N TRP A 263 -0.62 -0.13 13.82
CA TRP A 263 -0.78 1.29 14.05
C TRP A 263 -2.27 1.63 14.03
N ALA A 264 -2.70 2.56 14.89
CA ALA A 264 -4.06 3.10 14.87
C ALA A 264 -4.02 4.60 14.56
N LYS A 265 -4.96 5.06 13.73
CA LYS A 265 -5.13 6.48 13.41
C LYS A 265 -5.67 7.21 14.64
N TYR A 266 -5.12 8.38 14.96
CA TYR A 266 -5.74 9.28 15.95
C TYR A 266 -7.11 9.73 15.41
N GLU A 267 -8.07 9.89 16.31
CA GLU A 267 -9.38 10.48 16.02
C GLU A 267 -9.35 12.00 16.17
#